data_AF-A0A521SDI5-F1
#
_entry.id   AF-A0A521SDI5-F1
#
_cell.length_a   1.000
_cell.length_b   1.000
_cell.length_c   1.000
_cell.angle_alpha   90.00
_cell.angle_beta   90.00
_cell.angle_gamma   90.00
#
_symmetry.space_group_name_H-M   'P 1'
#
loop_
_entity.id
_entity.type
_entity.pdbx_description
1 polymer ?
#
loop_
_entity_poly.entity_id
_entity_poly.type
_entity_poly.pdbx_seq_one_letter_code
_entity_poly.pdbx_strand_id
1 'polypeptide(L)' 'MGKVKVWYDKESDFLEVTFREGKSYMRDLGDDIFERVDEQGKAMGFAIFNFSKRDQRTVEVSLELLQ' A
#
# COMPACT_ATOMS: atom_id res chain seq x y z
N MET A 1 -1.10 9.78 -18.95
CA MET A 1 -0.07 9.47 -17.93
C MET A 1 -0.76 9.28 -16.60
N GLY A 2 -0.61 8.11 -15.97
CA GLY A 2 -1.12 7.89 -14.61
C GLY A 2 -0.25 8.60 -13.58
N LYS A 3 -0.82 8.89 -12.41
CA LYS A 3 -0.08 9.42 -11.25
C LYS A 3 -0.22 8.42 -10.11
N VAL A 4 0.87 8.20 -9.40
CA VAL A 4 0.89 7.47 -8.12
C VAL A 4 1.27 8.47 -7.04
N LYS A 5 0.58 8.43 -5.91
CA LYS A 5 0.97 9.20 -4.72
C LYS A 5 1.75 8.28 -3.79
N VAL A 6 2.86 8.77 -3.28
CA VAL A 6 3.68 8.09 -2.28
C VAL A 6 3.78 9.02 -1.08
N TRP A 7 3.39 8.54 0.08
CA TRP A 7 3.41 9.29 1.33
C TRP A 7 4.08 8.46 2.41
N TYR A 8 5.09 9.02 3.06
CA TYR A 8 5.79 8.40 4.18
C TYR A 8 5.66 9.29 5.40
N ASP A 9 5.10 8.73 6.46
CA ASP A 9 5.09 9.31 7.79
C ASP A 9 6.17 8.64 8.63
N LYS A 10 7.21 9.42 8.94
CA LYS A 10 8.34 8.96 9.75
C LYS A 10 7.96 8.78 11.22
N GLU A 11 7.00 9.53 11.74
CA GLU A 11 6.63 9.48 13.17
C GLU A 11 5.92 8.17 13.50
N SER A 12 5.00 7.75 12.63
CA SER A 12 4.28 6.48 12.76
C SER A 12 4.96 5.28 12.08
N ASP A 13 6.11 5.50 11.42
CA ASP A 13 6.83 4.51 10.60
C ASP A 13 5.91 3.82 9.57
N PHE A 14 5.21 4.65 8.79
CA PHE A 14 4.14 4.24 7.90
C PHE A 14 4.37 4.74 6.47
N LEU A 15 4.36 3.83 5.50
CA LEU A 15 4.41 4.16 4.08
C LEU A 15 3.05 3.83 3.45
N GLU A 16 2.51 4.76 2.67
CA GLU A 16 1.34 4.56 1.84
C GLU A 16 1.64 4.88 0.37
N VAL A 17 1.18 4.00 -0.50
CA VAL A 17 1.22 4.19 -1.95
C VAL A 17 -0.21 4.13 -2.48
N THR A 18 -0.65 5.19 -3.14
CA THR A 18 -2.03 5.36 -3.61
C THR A 18 -2.05 5.46 -5.14
N PHE A 19 -2.77 4.54 -5.78
CA PHE A 19 -3.01 4.51 -7.23
C PHE A 19 -4.28 5.26 -7.62
N ARG A 20 -5.29 5.23 -6.76
CA ARG A 20 -6.61 5.84 -6.95
C ARG A 20 -7.10 6.41 -5.62
N GLU A 21 -7.80 7.53 -5.66
CA GLU A 21 -8.42 8.10 -4.44
C GLU A 21 -9.86 7.61 -4.29
N GLY A 22 -10.36 7.61 -3.05
CA GLY A 22 -11.72 7.21 -2.74
C GLY A 22 -11.79 6.38 -1.46
N LYS A 23 -13.00 5.92 -1.15
CA LYS A 23 -13.24 5.00 -0.03
C LYS A 23 -12.55 3.67 -0.33
N SER A 24 -11.72 3.21 0.59
CA SER A 24 -10.99 1.95 0.49
C SER A 24 -11.04 1.19 1.81
N TYR A 25 -10.89 -0.12 1.73
CA TYR A 25 -10.75 -1.04 2.87
C TYR A 25 -9.36 -1.66 2.84
N MET A 26 -8.83 -1.97 4.02
CA MET A 26 -7.55 -2.63 4.17
C MET A 26 -7.75 -4.15 4.15
N ARG A 27 -7.01 -4.84 3.29
CA ARG A 27 -6.86 -6.29 3.26
C ARG A 27 -5.45 -6.62 3.69
N ASP A 28 -5.32 -7.39 4.77
CA ASP A 28 -4.03 -7.83 5.29
C ASP A 28 -3.35 -8.80 4.31
N LEU A 29 -2.10 -8.52 3.95
CA LEU A 29 -1.25 -9.37 3.11
C LEU A 29 -0.13 -10.03 3.93
N GLY A 30 -0.07 -9.78 5.24
CA GLY A 30 0.98 -10.25 6.14
C GLY A 30 2.22 -9.35 6.13
N ASP A 31 3.11 -9.60 7.08
CA ASP A 31 4.35 -8.83 7.29
C ASP A 31 4.11 -7.31 7.26
N ASP A 32 3.15 -6.81 8.04
CA ASP A 32 2.79 -5.38 8.13
C ASP A 32 2.37 -4.73 6.79
N ILE A 33 2.10 -5.52 5.73
CA ILE A 33 1.68 -5.05 4.41
C ILE A 33 0.16 -5.19 4.28
N PHE A 34 -0.49 -4.14 3.80
CA PHE A 34 -1.93 -4.10 3.57
C PHE A 34 -2.23 -3.64 2.15
N GLU A 35 -3.02 -4.40 1.43
CA GLU A 35 -3.65 -3.94 0.20
C GLU A 35 -4.82 -3.01 0.54
N ARG A 36 -4.94 -1.90 -0.21
CA ARG A 36 -6.13 -1.06 -0.17
C ARG A 36 -7.02 -1.42 -1.34
N VAL A 37 -8.27 -1.81 -1.09
CA VAL A 37 -9.25 -2.16 -2.13
C VAL A 37 -10.51 -1.32 -2.04
N ASP A 38 -11.19 -1.09 -3.17
CA ASP A 38 -12.54 -0.52 -3.17
C ASP A 38 -13.62 -1.58 -2.85
N GLU A 39 -14.91 -1.19 -2.87
CA GLU A 39 -16.04 -2.08 -2.58
C GLU A 39 -16.16 -3.27 -3.55
N GLN A 40 -15.49 -3.20 -4.71
CA GLN A 40 -15.47 -4.26 -5.72
C GLN A 40 -14.22 -5.14 -5.60
N GLY A 41 -13.36 -4.89 -4.61
CA GLY A 41 -12.10 -5.60 -4.42
C GLY A 41 -10.98 -5.15 -5.34
N LYS A 42 -11.15 -4.04 -6.08
CA LYS A 42 -10.11 -3.53 -6.99
C LYS A 42 -9.05 -2.76 -6.21
N ALA A 43 -7.78 -3.01 -6.52
CA ALA A 43 -6.65 -2.31 -5.91
C ALA A 43 -6.74 -0.78 -6.08
N MET A 44 -6.63 -0.10 -4.96
CA MET A 44 -6.60 1.35 -4.78
C MET A 44 -5.19 1.83 -4.39
N GLY A 45 -4.37 0.94 -3.84
CA GLY A 45 -3.04 1.21 -3.34
C GLY A 45 -2.58 0.12 -2.36
N PHE A 46 -1.54 0.40 -1.61
CA PHE A 46 -1.09 -0.44 -0.50
C PHE A 46 -0.46 0.43 0.59
N ALA A 47 -0.36 -0.13 1.79
CA ALA A 47 0.30 0.48 2.92
C ALA A 47 1.25 -0.52 3.59
N ILE A 48 2.31 0.00 4.19
CA ILE A 48 3.31 -0.77 4.92
C ILE A 48 3.50 -0.10 6.27
N PHE A 49 3.16 -0.83 7.33
CA PHE A 49 3.48 -0.42 8.70
C PHE A 49 4.90 -0.88 9.06
N ASN A 50 5.50 -0.20 10.04
CA ASN A 50 6.87 -0.47 10.48
C ASN A 50 7.87 -0.50 9.31
N PHE A 51 7.73 0.44 8.36
CA PHE A 51 8.48 0.41 7.11
C PHE A 51 10.00 0.35 7.32
N SER A 52 10.51 1.04 8.34
CA SER A 52 11.93 1.07 8.69
C SER A 52 12.54 -0.28 9.04
N LYS A 53 11.75 -1.29 9.46
CA LYS A 53 12.24 -2.68 9.68
C LYS A 53 12.80 -3.33 8.40
N ARG A 54 12.45 -2.78 7.24
CA ARG A 54 12.80 -3.29 5.91
C ARG A 54 14.01 -2.57 5.31
N ASP A 55 14.70 -1.75 6.10
CA ASP A 55 15.92 -1.07 5.68
C ASP A 55 16.91 -2.11 5.12
N GLN A 56 17.37 -1.90 3.88
CA GLN A 56 18.26 -2.78 3.09
C GLN A 56 17.64 -4.03 2.42
N ARG A 57 16.31 -4.18 2.38
CA ARG A 57 15.65 -5.28 1.63
C ARG A 57 14.60 -4.75 0.65
N THR A 58 14.50 -5.40 -0.50
CA THR A 58 13.36 -5.21 -1.41
C THR A 58 12.08 -5.66 -0.71
N VAL A 59 11.05 -4.81 -0.76
CA VAL A 59 9.71 -5.18 -0.30
C VAL A 59 8.88 -5.55 -1.51
N GLU A 60 8.48 -6.81 -1.59
CA GLU A 60 7.57 -7.29 -2.62
C GLU A 60 6.13 -7.19 -2.10
N VAL A 61 5.27 -6.53 -2.88
CA VAL A 61 3.85 -6.41 -2.57
C VAL A 61 3.07 -7.10 -3.68
N SER A 62 2.46 -8.23 -3.36
CA SER A 62 1.65 -9.01 -4.30
C SER A 62 0.25 -8.40 -4.40
N LEU A 63 -0.04 -7.74 -5.51
CA LEU A 63 -1.32 -7.09 -5.77
C LEU A 63 -1.96 -7.66 -7.04
N GLU A 64 -3.28 -7.81 -7.02
CA GLU A 64 -4.05 -8.05 -8.23
C GLU A 64 -4.28 -6.71 -8.95
N LEU A 65 -3.28 -6.29 -9.72
CA LEU A 65 -3.41 -5.14 -10.61
C LEU A 65 -4.24 -5.58 -11.81
N LEU A 66 -5.48 -5.09 -11.91
CA LEU A 66 -6.30 -5.29 -13.11
C LEU A 66 -5.52 -4.83 -14.35
N GLN A 67 -5.23 -5.77 -15.24
CA GLN A 67 -4.77 -5.50 -16.61
C GLN A 67 -5.92 -4.96 -17.47
#